data_AF-S4S211-F1
#
_entry.id   AF-S4S211-F1
#
_cell.length_a   1.000
_cell.length_b   1.000
_cell.length_c   1.000
_cell.angle_alpha   90.00
_cell.angle_beta   90.00
_cell.angle_gamma   90.00
#
_symmetry.space_group_name_H-M   'P 1'
#
loop_
_entity.id
_entity.type
_entity.pdbx_description
1 polymer ?
#
loop_
_entity_poly.entity_id
_entity_poly.type
_entity_poly.pdbx_seq_one_letter_code
_entity_poly.pdbx_strand_id
1 'polypeptide(L)'
;DRTETVRFFHCYKRGVDRVFVDHPMFLEKVWGKTGAKLYGPTTGDDYRDNQLRFCLLCLAALEAARVLNLNNSEYFSGPYGENVVFVANDWHTG
;
A
#
# COMPACT_ATOMS: atom_id res chain seq x y z
N ASP A 1 9.87 -17.42 -10.28
CA ASP A 1 9.57 -15.99 -10.10
C ASP A 1 8.21 -15.63 -10.67
N ARG A 2 7.45 -14.83 -9.90
CA ARG A 2 6.15 -14.30 -10.26
C ARG A 2 6.25 -12.78 -10.24
N THR A 3 5.71 -12.12 -11.27
CA THR A 3 5.70 -10.66 -11.37
C THR A 3 4.26 -10.18 -11.33
N GLU A 4 3.96 -9.26 -10.43
CA GLU A 4 2.65 -8.62 -10.31
C GLU A 4 2.76 -7.15 -10.73
N THR A 5 1.80 -6.68 -11.53
CA THR A 5 1.69 -5.25 -11.85
C THR A 5 0.80 -4.57 -10.83
N VAL A 6 1.34 -3.59 -10.11
CA VAL A 6 0.58 -2.74 -9.17
C VAL A 6 0.46 -1.33 -9.72
N ARG A 7 -0.58 -0.61 -9.29
CA ARG A 7 -0.71 0.83 -9.52
C ARG A 7 -0.69 1.56 -8.18
N PHE A 8 -0.54 2.87 -8.23
CA PHE A 8 -0.56 3.72 -7.04
C PHE A 8 -1.60 4.82 -7.21
N PHE A 9 -2.44 5.00 -6.20
CA PHE A 9 -3.20 6.24 -6.03
C PHE A 9 -2.49 7.13 -5.02
N HIS A 10 -2.59 8.44 -5.22
CA HIS A 10 -1.96 9.43 -4.34
C HIS A 10 -2.96 10.49 -3.89
N CYS A 11 -2.81 10.92 -2.64
CA CYS A 11 -3.53 12.04 -2.07
C CYS A 11 -2.62 12.80 -1.11
N TYR A 12 -2.43 14.08 -1.34
CA TYR A 12 -1.77 14.97 -0.40
C TYR A 12 -2.79 15.59 0.56
N LYS A 13 -2.61 15.37 1.86
CA LYS A 13 -3.53 15.89 2.89
C LYS A 13 -2.83 16.15 4.21
N ARG A 14 -2.99 17.37 4.74
CA ARG A 14 -2.41 17.82 6.03
C ARG A 14 -0.90 17.60 6.11
N GLY A 15 -0.18 17.98 5.05
CA GLY A 15 1.29 17.85 5.02
C GLY A 15 1.81 16.43 4.78
N VAL A 16 0.95 15.49 4.42
CA VAL A 16 1.31 14.07 4.23
C VAL A 16 0.91 13.60 2.85
N ASP A 17 1.88 13.08 2.10
CA ASP A 17 1.64 12.29 0.89
C ASP A 17 1.16 10.89 1.28
N ARG A 18 -0.10 10.60 0.96
CA ARG A 18 -0.70 9.29 1.19
C ARG A 18 -0.72 8.55 -0.13
N VAL A 19 -0.06 7.40 -0.15
CA VAL A 19 -0.02 6.51 -1.31
C VAL A 19 -0.82 5.25 -1.00
N PHE A 20 -1.67 4.83 -1.92
CA PHE A 20 -2.46 3.60 -1.82
C PHE A 20 -2.02 2.63 -2.91
N VAL A 21 -1.68 1.40 -2.51
CA VAL A 21 -1.35 0.32 -3.45
C VAL A 21 -2.65 -0.20 -4.06
N ASP A 22 -2.71 -0.16 -5.37
CA ASP A 22 -3.85 -0.59 -6.15
C ASP A 22 -3.56 -1.91 -6.87
N HIS A 23 -4.35 -2.92 -6.52
CA HIS A 23 -4.30 -4.26 -7.10
C HIS A 23 -5.66 -4.96 -6.92
N PRO A 24 -6.09 -5.85 -7.84
CA PRO A 24 -7.35 -6.59 -7.70
C PRO A 24 -7.51 -7.30 -6.35
N MET A 25 -6.42 -7.87 -5.81
CA MET A 25 -6.44 -8.55 -4.51
C MET A 25 -6.81 -7.65 -3.32
N PHE A 26 -6.65 -6.33 -3.45
CA PHE A 26 -7.12 -5.36 -2.45
C PHE A 26 -8.48 -4.76 -2.82
N LEU A 27 -8.67 -4.39 -4.09
CA LEU A 27 -9.88 -3.70 -4.56
C LEU A 27 -11.14 -4.58 -4.56
N GLU A 28 -11.02 -5.89 -4.72
CA GLU A 28 -12.18 -6.77 -4.56
C GLU A 28 -12.74 -6.75 -3.13
N LYS A 29 -12.02 -6.14 -2.18
CA LYS A 29 -12.38 -6.02 -0.76
C LYS A 29 -12.72 -4.58 -0.33
N VAL A 30 -13.28 -3.75 -1.24
CA VAL A 30 -13.64 -2.34 -0.97
C VAL A 30 -14.88 -2.18 -0.09
N TRP A 31 -14.85 -1.10 0.71
CA TRP A 31 -15.95 -0.62 1.55
C TRP A 31 -17.26 -0.51 0.76
N GLY A 32 -18.31 -1.21 1.20
CA GLY A 32 -19.61 -1.29 0.51
C GLY A 32 -19.86 -2.59 -0.26
N LYS A 33 -18.81 -3.32 -0.70
CA LYS A 33 -18.95 -4.67 -1.30
C LYS A 33 -18.55 -5.80 -0.35
N THR A 34 -17.52 -5.59 0.49
CA THR A 34 -17.07 -6.56 1.52
C THR A 34 -17.20 -6.05 2.95
N GLY A 35 -17.59 -4.79 3.15
CA GLY A 35 -17.70 -4.18 4.49
C GLY A 35 -16.34 -3.97 5.17
N ALA A 36 -16.29 -4.06 6.50
CA ALA A 36 -15.08 -3.83 7.32
C ALA A 36 -14.07 -5.00 7.32
N LYS A 37 -14.14 -5.90 6.33
CA LYS A 37 -13.53 -7.23 6.34
C LYS A 37 -12.24 -7.27 5.51
N LEU A 38 -11.22 -6.54 5.99
CA LEU A 38 -9.94 -6.34 5.28
C LEU A 38 -9.03 -7.58 5.32
N TYR A 39 -8.95 -8.22 6.48
CA TYR A 39 -8.06 -9.37 6.73
C TYR A 39 -8.73 -10.71 6.47
N GLY A 40 -10.05 -10.76 6.43
CA GLY A 40 -10.75 -12.01 6.25
C GLY A 40 -12.27 -11.86 6.18
N PRO A 41 -12.99 -12.89 5.73
CA PRO A 41 -14.43 -12.84 5.52
C PRO A 41 -15.22 -12.75 6.83
N THR A 42 -14.63 -13.11 7.96
CA THR A 42 -15.23 -13.13 9.30
C THR A 42 -14.14 -12.88 10.34
N THR A 43 -14.50 -12.42 11.53
CA THR A 43 -13.54 -12.28 12.63
C THR A 43 -12.99 -13.64 13.01
N GLY A 44 -11.67 -13.79 13.04
CA GLY A 44 -10.99 -15.05 13.37
C GLY A 44 -10.68 -15.95 12.18
N ASP A 45 -11.17 -15.61 10.98
CA ASP A 45 -10.86 -16.32 9.74
C ASP A 45 -10.14 -15.40 8.76
N ASP A 46 -8.95 -15.78 8.30
CA ASP A 46 -8.16 -14.99 7.36
C ASP A 46 -8.44 -15.34 5.89
N TYR A 47 -8.24 -14.38 4.97
CA TYR A 47 -8.20 -14.72 3.55
C TYR A 47 -6.93 -15.53 3.23
N ARG A 48 -7.10 -16.56 2.37
CA ARG A 48 -5.99 -17.44 1.95
C ARG A 48 -4.88 -16.70 1.20
N ASP A 49 -5.19 -15.56 0.58
CA ASP A 49 -4.26 -14.75 -0.19
C ASP A 49 -3.57 -13.65 0.64
N ASN A 50 -3.83 -13.55 1.95
CA ASN A 50 -3.22 -12.54 2.83
C ASN A 50 -1.70 -12.53 2.75
N GLN A 51 -1.06 -13.70 2.76
CA GLN A 51 0.40 -13.81 2.68
C GLN A 51 0.95 -13.12 1.41
N LEU A 52 0.34 -13.41 0.26
CA LEU A 52 0.73 -12.80 -1.00
C LEU A 52 0.39 -11.30 -1.03
N ARG A 53 -0.78 -10.93 -0.52
CA ARG A 53 -1.22 -9.53 -0.44
C ARG A 53 -0.23 -8.68 0.36
N PHE A 54 0.15 -9.11 1.55
CA PHE A 54 1.04 -8.33 2.40
C PHE A 54 2.48 -8.33 1.87
N CYS A 55 2.93 -9.43 1.28
CA CYS A 55 4.19 -9.43 0.51
C CYS A 55 4.16 -8.39 -0.62
N LEU A 56 3.08 -8.36 -1.41
CA LEU A 56 2.90 -7.39 -2.50
C LEU A 56 2.83 -5.95 -1.99
N LEU A 57 2.16 -5.71 -0.85
CA LEU A 57 2.09 -4.41 -0.18
C LEU A 57 3.50 -3.93 0.20
N CYS A 58 4.30 -4.77 0.85
CA CYS A 58 5.66 -4.44 1.27
C CYS A 58 6.55 -4.12 0.07
N LEU A 59 6.54 -4.95 -0.97
CA LEU A 59 7.33 -4.72 -2.18
C LEU A 59 6.90 -3.43 -2.89
N ALA A 60 5.60 -3.18 -3.01
CA ALA A 60 5.08 -1.95 -3.61
C ALA A 60 5.44 -0.71 -2.79
N ALA A 61 5.46 -0.79 -1.45
CA ALA A 61 5.86 0.31 -0.58
C ALA A 61 7.34 0.68 -0.73
N LEU A 62 8.22 -0.31 -0.91
CA LEU A 62 9.64 -0.07 -1.20
C LEU A 62 9.82 0.65 -2.54
N GLU A 63 9.15 0.18 -3.59
CA GLU A 63 9.23 0.84 -4.91
C GLU A 63 8.62 2.23 -4.87
N ALA A 64 7.52 2.44 -4.14
CA ALA A 64 6.83 3.73 -4.05
C ALA A 64 7.77 4.86 -3.61
N ALA A 65 8.62 4.61 -2.59
CA ALA A 65 9.58 5.60 -2.12
C ALA A 65 10.60 5.99 -3.20
N ARG A 66 11.01 5.03 -4.03
CA ARG A 66 12.06 5.21 -5.04
C ARG A 66 11.55 5.81 -6.34
N VAL A 67 10.34 5.43 -6.78
CA VAL A 67 9.86 5.72 -8.15
C VAL A 67 8.79 6.80 -8.23
N LEU A 68 8.02 7.03 -7.17
CA LEU A 68 6.91 7.98 -7.23
C LEU A 68 7.42 9.41 -7.09
N ASN A 69 7.22 10.21 -8.13
CA ASN A 69 7.52 11.64 -8.10
C ASN A 69 6.34 12.40 -7.48
N LEU A 70 6.50 12.87 -6.25
CA LEU A 70 5.47 13.55 -5.47
C LEU A 70 5.76 15.05 -5.48
N ASN A 71 4.78 15.89 -5.85
CA ASN A 71 5.01 17.32 -6.11
C ASN A 71 3.94 18.25 -5.51
N ASN A 72 3.17 17.76 -4.53
CA ASN A 72 2.08 18.50 -3.90
C ASN A 72 2.49 19.26 -2.62
N SER A 73 3.71 19.04 -2.12
CA SER A 73 4.26 19.76 -0.96
C SER A 73 4.94 21.05 -1.40
N GLU A 74 4.82 22.10 -0.58
CA GLU A 74 5.54 23.37 -0.80
C GLU A 74 7.05 23.23 -0.52
N TYR A 75 7.43 22.24 0.29
CA TYR A 75 8.81 22.04 0.76
C TYR A 75 9.54 20.92 0.03
N PHE A 76 8.81 20.12 -0.75
CA PHE A 76 9.35 18.90 -1.37
C PHE A 76 8.68 18.62 -2.72
N SER A 77 9.50 18.31 -3.72
CA SER A 77 9.06 17.85 -5.03
C SER A 77 10.08 16.87 -5.57
N GLY A 78 9.66 15.65 -5.89
CA GLY A 78 10.56 14.58 -6.32
C GLY A 78 10.17 13.20 -5.79
N PRO A 79 10.94 12.16 -6.15
CA PRO A 79 10.93 10.89 -5.42
C PRO A 79 11.58 11.04 -4.05
N TYR A 80 11.08 10.33 -3.05
CA TYR A 80 11.74 10.29 -1.74
C TYR A 80 13.15 9.67 -1.83
N GLY A 81 13.34 8.75 -2.76
CA GLY A 81 14.64 8.13 -3.03
C GLY A 81 14.99 7.05 -2.02
N GLU A 82 16.30 6.88 -1.79
CA GLU A 82 16.83 5.73 -1.04
C GLU A 82 17.23 6.07 0.41
N ASN A 83 17.39 7.36 0.73
CA ASN A 83 17.74 7.81 2.08
C ASN A 83 16.48 8.08 2.92
N VAL A 84 15.73 7.00 3.18
CA VAL A 84 14.44 7.03 3.88
C VAL A 84 14.44 6.08 5.07
N VAL A 85 13.65 6.40 6.10
CA VAL A 85 13.39 5.51 7.23
C VAL A 85 11.98 4.95 7.10
N PHE A 86 11.86 3.62 7.06
CA PHE A 86 10.56 2.95 7.07
C PHE A 86 10.10 2.71 8.50
N VAL A 87 8.88 3.15 8.80
CA VAL A 87 8.16 2.78 10.02
C VAL A 87 7.09 1.76 9.65
N ALA A 88 7.40 0.48 9.87
CA ALA A 88 6.51 -0.65 9.63
C ALA A 88 5.58 -0.87 10.83
N ASN A 89 4.29 -1.03 10.58
CA ASN A 89 3.28 -1.16 11.63
C ASN A 89 2.64 -2.55 11.56
N ASP A 90 2.86 -3.34 12.60
CA ASP A 90 2.26 -4.65 12.79
C ASP A 90 2.60 -5.67 11.68
N TRP A 91 2.08 -6.89 11.79
CA TRP A 91 2.43 -8.06 10.98
C TRP A 91 2.12 -7.93 9.48
N HIS A 92 1.20 -7.04 9.07
CA HIS A 92 0.84 -6.85 7.66
C HIS A 92 1.90 -6.04 6.88
N THR A 93 2.96 -5.60 7.55
CA THR A 93 4.12 -4.92 6.95
C THR A 93 5.45 -5.66 7.19
N GLY A 94 5.39 -6.96 7.51
CA GLY A 94 6.55 -7.83 7.76
C GLY A 94 7.07 -8.57 6.53
#